data_AF-A0A925VEY1-F1
#
_entry.id   AF-A0A925VEY1-F1
#
_cell.length_a   1.000
_cell.length_b   1.000
_cell.length_c   1.000
_cell.angle_alpha   90.00
_cell.angle_beta   90.00
_cell.angle_gamma   90.00
#
_symmetry.space_group_name_H-M   'P 1'
#
loop_
_entity.id
_entity.type
_entity.pdbx_description
1 polymer ?
#
loop_
_entity_poly.entity_id
_entity_poly.type
_entity_poly.pdbx_seq_one_letter_code
_entity_poly.pdbx_strand_id
1 'polypeptide(L)'
;AVDAEQADAAALAAAERMREGADPDVPIVIDSPAQVEPRVERQACLRCGGNVHVEAHEVEERGDERLRRVQSKCGGCGAPSTTWFRVRLLD
;
A
#
# COMPACT_ATOMS: atom_id res chain seq x y z
N ALA A 1 9.51 -28.92 8.32
CA ALA A 1 8.61 -28.01 9.06
C ALA A 1 9.02 -26.56 8.86
N VAL A 2 10.31 -26.22 9.07
CA VAL A 2 10.87 -24.88 8.79
C VAL A 2 10.72 -24.41 7.34
N ASP A 3 10.79 -25.33 6.36
CA ASP A 3 10.69 -24.96 4.93
C ASP A 3 9.28 -24.50 4.53
N ALA A 4 8.24 -25.06 5.17
CA ALA A 4 6.85 -24.71 4.87
C ALA A 4 6.48 -23.32 5.41
N GLU A 5 6.95 -23.00 6.62
CA GLU A 5 6.73 -21.68 7.23
C GLU A 5 7.48 -20.57 6.47
N GLN A 6 8.70 -20.84 6.00
CA GLN A 6 9.45 -19.92 5.15
C GLN A 6 8.80 -19.73 3.77
N ALA A 7 8.27 -20.79 3.17
CA ALA A 7 7.55 -20.71 1.90
C ALA A 7 6.29 -19.83 2.01
N ASP A 8 5.55 -19.95 3.11
CA ASP A 8 4.35 -19.14 3.37
C ASP A 8 4.70 -17.65 3.57
N ALA A 9 5.74 -17.36 4.36
CA ALA A 9 6.24 -16.00 4.53
C ALA A 9 6.72 -15.37 3.20
N ALA A 10 7.40 -16.14 2.36
CA ALA A 10 7.84 -15.68 1.04
C ALA A 10 6.66 -15.42 0.09
N ALA A 11 5.63 -16.27 0.12
CA ALA A 11 4.42 -16.09 -0.66
C ALA A 11 3.65 -14.82 -0.24
N LEU A 12 3.51 -14.58 1.07
CA LEU A 12 2.90 -13.35 1.61
C LEU A 12 3.68 -12.10 1.19
N ALA A 13 5.01 -12.13 1.30
CA ALA A 13 5.85 -11.01 0.87
C ALA A 13 5.76 -10.77 -0.64
N ALA A 14 5.64 -11.83 -1.45
CA ALA A 14 5.42 -11.71 -2.89
C ALA A 14 4.04 -11.11 -3.19
N ALA A 15 2.99 -11.56 -2.51
CA ALA A 15 1.64 -11.01 -2.65
C ALA A 15 1.59 -9.52 -2.29
N GLU A 16 2.26 -9.10 -1.21
CA GLU A 16 2.35 -7.69 -0.82
C GLU A 16 3.04 -6.84 -1.89
N ARG A 17 4.12 -7.34 -2.50
CA ARG A 17 4.80 -6.64 -3.61
C ARG A 17 3.97 -6.57 -4.90
N MET A 18 3.04 -7.50 -5.10
CA MET A 18 2.13 -7.52 -6.25
C MET A 18 0.84 -6.73 -6.02
N ARG A 19 0.61 -6.23 -4.81
CA ARG A 19 -0.56 -5.41 -4.51
C ARG A 19 -0.53 -4.12 -5.33
N GLU A 20 -1.71 -3.66 -5.73
CA GLU A 20 -1.86 -2.38 -6.41
C GLU A 20 -1.24 -1.24 -5.58
N GLY A 21 -0.34 -0.46 -6.19
CA GLY A 21 0.35 0.63 -5.50
C GLY A 21 1.41 0.20 -4.49
N ALA A 22 1.86 -1.05 -4.47
CA ALA A 22 2.99 -1.47 -3.64
C ALA A 22 4.33 -0.92 -4.14
N ASP A 23 4.42 -0.65 -5.44
CA ASP A 23 5.61 -0.14 -6.12
C ASP A 23 5.42 1.36 -6.46
N PRO A 24 6.35 2.25 -6.07
CA PRO A 24 6.31 3.65 -6.47
C PRO A 24 6.39 3.87 -7.99
N ASP A 25 7.00 2.95 -8.74
CA ASP A 25 7.12 3.04 -10.20
C ASP A 25 5.80 2.64 -10.90
N VAL A 26 4.91 1.94 -10.17
CA VAL A 26 3.55 1.58 -10.62
C VAL A 26 2.50 2.05 -9.60
N PRO A 27 2.35 3.38 -9.41
CA PRO A 27 1.46 3.92 -8.40
C PRO A 27 0.00 3.83 -8.84
N ILE A 28 -0.91 3.86 -7.88
CA ILE A 28 -2.34 3.97 -8.15
C ILE A 28 -2.65 5.38 -8.65
N VAL A 29 -3.20 5.49 -9.86
CA VAL A 29 -3.62 6.78 -10.40
C VAL A 29 -5.02 7.13 -9.90
N ILE A 30 -5.15 8.31 -9.28
CA ILE A 30 -6.40 8.83 -8.72
C ILE A 30 -6.68 10.25 -9.22
N ASP A 31 -7.93 10.68 -9.18
CA ASP A 31 -8.35 12.00 -9.68
C ASP A 31 -8.26 13.10 -8.62
N SER A 32 -8.24 12.71 -7.34
CA SER A 32 -8.19 13.67 -6.23
C SER A 32 -7.41 13.11 -5.04
N PRO A 33 -6.60 13.94 -4.34
CA PRO A 33 -5.95 13.53 -3.10
C PRO A 33 -6.94 13.02 -2.03
N ALA A 34 -8.20 13.46 -2.06
CA ALA A 34 -9.24 13.02 -1.12
C ALA A 34 -9.59 11.52 -1.27
N GLN A 35 -9.19 10.88 -2.38
CA GLN A 35 -9.43 9.45 -2.61
C GLN A 35 -8.38 8.55 -1.95
N VAL A 36 -7.25 9.11 -1.47
CA VAL A 36 -6.11 8.36 -0.94
C VAL A 36 -6.51 7.52 0.27
N GLU A 37 -6.93 8.15 1.36
CA GLU A 37 -7.24 7.44 2.61
C GLU A 37 -8.40 6.45 2.45
N PRO A 38 -9.55 6.82 1.83
CA PRO A 38 -10.63 5.87 1.60
C PRO A 38 -10.23 4.67 0.74
N ARG A 39 -9.26 4.83 -0.18
CA ARG A 39 -8.79 3.72 -1.02
C ARG A 39 -7.88 2.77 -0.26
N VAL A 40 -7.04 3.29 0.64
CA VAL A 40 -6.20 2.46 1.52
C VAL A 40 -7.06 1.70 2.53
N GLU A 41 -8.01 2.36 3.20
CA GLU A 41 -8.82 1.72 4.25
C GLU A 41 -9.79 0.65 3.73
N ARG A 42 -10.10 0.64 2.44
CA ARG A 42 -10.87 -0.42 1.78
C ARG A 42 -10.07 -1.70 1.51
N GLN A 43 -8.75 -1.64 1.63
CA GLN A 43 -7.91 -2.81 1.41
C GLN A 43 -7.98 -3.75 2.61
N ALA A 44 -8.06 -5.05 2.34
CA ALA A 44 -7.93 -6.07 3.36
C ALA A 44 -6.45 -6.39 3.57
N CYS A 45 -6.06 -6.65 4.82
CA CYS A 45 -4.71 -7.12 5.13
C CYS A 45 -4.45 -8.47 4.46
N LEU A 46 -3.40 -8.58 3.64
CA LEU A 46 -3.05 -9.84 2.97
C LEU A 46 -2.62 -10.95 3.94
N ARG A 47 -2.26 -10.59 5.18
CA ARG A 47 -1.84 -11.54 6.22
C ARG A 47 -3.01 -12.15 7.01
N CYS A 48 -4.04 -11.37 7.34
CA CYS A 48 -5.12 -11.85 8.21
C CYS A 48 -6.54 -11.49 7.74
N GLY A 49 -6.69 -10.79 6.61
CA GLY A 49 -7.97 -10.32 6.08
C GLY A 49 -8.61 -9.15 6.84
N GLY A 50 -7.97 -8.64 7.90
CA GLY A 50 -8.50 -7.55 8.71
C GLY A 50 -8.41 -6.16 8.06
N ASN A 51 -9.08 -5.18 8.67
CA ASN A 51 -9.10 -3.79 8.21
C ASN A 51 -7.72 -3.13 8.32
N VAL A 52 -7.40 -2.30 7.35
CA VAL A 52 -6.18 -1.48 7.29
C VAL A 52 -6.51 -0.04 7.68
N HIS A 53 -5.61 0.59 8.42
CA HIS A 53 -5.71 1.97 8.88
C HIS A 53 -4.49 2.77 8.43
N VAL A 54 -4.71 3.99 7.96
CA VAL A 54 -3.63 4.91 7.60
C VAL A 54 -2.91 5.39 8.86
N GLU A 55 -1.58 5.35 8.83
CA GLU A 55 -0.73 5.90 9.90
C GLU A 55 -0.08 7.22 9.50
N ALA A 56 0.35 7.33 8.24
CA ALA A 56 0.94 8.54 7.70
C ALA A 56 0.61 8.69 6.23
N HIS A 57 0.40 9.93 5.81
CA HIS A 57 0.18 10.30 4.41
C HIS A 57 1.09 11.49 4.11
N GLU A 58 2.08 11.26 3.26
CA GLU A 58 3.06 12.27 2.87
C GLU A 58 3.15 12.41 1.35
N VAL A 59 3.75 13.51 0.92
CA VAL A 59 4.14 13.69 -0.48
C VAL A 59 5.60 13.35 -0.60
N GLU A 60 5.94 12.46 -1.52
CA GLU A 60 7.31 12.15 -1.88
C GLU A 60 7.59 12.63 -3.31
N GLU A 61 8.66 13.40 -3.48
CA GLU A 61 9.17 13.80 -4.79
C GLU A 61 10.21 12.76 -5.24
N ARG A 62 9.99 12.17 -6.41
CA ARG A 62 10.87 11.16 -7.02
C ARG A 62 11.20 11.60 -8.44
N GLY A 63 12.30 12.34 -8.60
CA GLY A 63 12.62 13.00 -9.87
C GLY A 63 11.56 14.06 -10.20
N ASP A 64 10.97 13.96 -11.39
CA ASP A 64 9.90 14.86 -11.83
C ASP A 64 8.49 14.41 -11.36
N GLU A 65 8.41 13.30 -10.63
CA GLU A 65 7.14 12.74 -10.16
C GLU A 65 6.83 13.14 -8.72
N ARG A 66 5.57 13.53 -8.50
CA ARG A 66 5.05 13.84 -7.17
C ARG A 66 4.05 12.76 -6.75
N LEU A 67 4.48 11.88 -5.86
CA LEU A 67 3.68 10.75 -5.38
C LEU A 67 3.12 11.04 -3.99
N ARG A 68 1.95 10.45 -3.70
CA ARG A 68 1.46 10.34 -2.33
C ARG A 68 1.91 9.00 -1.79
N ARG A 69 2.74 9.02 -0.76
CA ARG A 69 3.16 7.83 -0.02
C ARG A 69 2.29 7.68 1.21
N VAL A 70 1.63 6.53 1.33
CA VAL A 70 0.78 6.23 2.48
C VAL A 70 1.35 5.05 3.23
N GLN A 71 1.71 5.29 4.48
CA GLN A 71 2.03 4.23 5.43
C GLN A 71 0.75 3.84 6.14
N SER A 72 0.50 2.55 6.26
CA SER A 72 -0.70 2.01 6.89
C SER A 72 -0.38 0.72 7.63
N LYS A 73 -1.25 0.34 8.57
CA LYS A 73 -1.14 -0.91 9.32
C LYS A 73 -2.47 -1.62 9.41
N CYS A 74 -2.44 -2.94 9.52
CA CYS A 74 -3.61 -3.71 9.90
C CYS A 74 -4.01 -3.43 11.36
N GLY A 75 -5.27 -3.10 11.62
CA GLY A 75 -5.79 -2.95 12.98
C GLY A 75 -5.86 -4.26 13.76
N GLY A 76 -5.90 -5.41 13.07
CA GLY A 76 -5.97 -6.74 13.68
C GLY A 76 -4.61 -7.36 14.00
N CYS A 77 -3.72 -7.47 13.01
CA CYS A 77 -2.42 -8.14 13.17
C CYS A 77 -1.20 -7.19 13.20
N GLY A 78 -1.40 -5.89 13.00
CA GLY A 78 -0.33 -4.90 13.01
C GLY A 78 0.60 -4.93 11.79
N ALA A 79 0.34 -5.77 10.79
CA ALA A 79 1.18 -5.83 9.59
C ALA A 79 1.23 -4.47 8.89
N PRO A 80 2.43 -3.90 8.64
CA PRO A 80 2.56 -2.63 7.93
C PRO A 80 2.44 -2.82 6.43
N SER A 81 1.97 -1.79 5.72
CA SER A 81 2.02 -1.72 4.27
C SER A 81 2.22 -0.27 3.79
N THR A 82 2.83 -0.11 2.63
CA THR A 82 3.01 1.18 1.97
C THR A 82 2.24 1.19 0.67
N THR A 83 1.46 2.24 0.41
CA THR A 83 0.74 2.41 -0.86
C THR A 83 1.12 3.73 -1.52
N TRP A 84 1.43 3.68 -2.80
CA TRP A 84 1.81 4.81 -3.62
C TRP A 84 0.67 5.24 -4.54
N PHE A 85 0.40 6.53 -4.57
CA PHE A 85 -0.59 7.12 -5.47
C PHE A 85 0.01 8.25 -6.30
N ARG A 86 -0.49 8.39 -7.52
CA ARG A 86 -0.28 9.56 -8.37
C ARG A 86 -1.62 10.26 -8.57
N VAL A 87 -1.68 11.56 -8.27
CA VAL A 87 -2.87 12.37 -8.51
C VAL A 87 -2.81 12.88 -9.93
N ARG A 88 -3.84 12.62 -10.75
CA ARG A 88 -3.97 13.27 -12.06
C ARG A 88 -4.08 14.77 -11.83
N LEU A 89 -3.12 15.50 -12.34
CA LEU A 89 -3.30 16.93 -12.52
C LEU A 89 -4.24 17.06 -13.71
N LEU A 90 -5.44 17.60 -13.48
CA LEU A 90 -6.27 18.07 -14.58
C LEU A 90 -5.60 19.35 -15.07
N ASP A 91 -5.12 19.34 -16.31
CA ASP A 91 -4.64 20.53 -17.03
C ASP A 91 -5.76 21.57 -17.22
#